data_AF-A0A1A3TUT9-F1
#
_entry.id   AF-A0A1A3TUT9-F1
#
_cell.length_a   1.000
_cell.length_b   1.000
_cell.length_c   1.000
_cell.angle_alpha   90.00
_cell.angle_beta   90.00
_cell.angle_gamma   90.00
#
_symmetry.space_group_name_H-M   'P 1'
#
loop_
_entity.id
_entity.type
_entity.pdbx_description
1 polymer ?
#
loop_
_entity_poly.entity_id
_entity_poly.type
_entity_poly.pdbx_seq_one_letter_code
_entity_poly.pdbx_strand_id
1 'polypeptide(L)'
;MISLIVHAVLGLATIWWIVASNRAVFAKPTGGNAFSLLEIVYYAIGIASIVLGWYFNIRFVQEYAHGPNHNPIWGPGSWTQYIQLMFTNPAAGSASQDYTIINVILLPLFTIVDGYRRGLRRPWLYFVSSLFTSCAFAYAFYFATMERQRRHAPAPTSRVVAGL
;
A
#
# COMPACT_ATOMS: atom_id res chain seq x y z
N MET A 1 -6.86 -11.85 -18.05
CA MET A 1 -7.99 -11.08 -17.49
C MET A 1 -8.44 -11.57 -16.11
N ILE A 2 -8.67 -12.87 -15.91
CA ILE A 2 -9.07 -13.43 -14.60
C ILE A 2 -8.09 -13.07 -13.47
N SER A 3 -6.77 -13.13 -13.74
CA SER A 3 -5.75 -12.74 -12.76
C SER A 3 -5.94 -11.32 -12.24
N LEU A 4 -6.21 -10.35 -13.11
CA LEU A 4 -6.44 -8.96 -12.72
C LEU A 4 -7.70 -8.83 -11.85
N ILE A 5 -8.79 -9.51 -12.19
CA ILE A 5 -10.02 -9.49 -11.39
C ILE A 5 -9.75 -10.04 -9.98
N VAL A 6 -9.03 -11.15 -9.87
CA VAL A 6 -8.63 -11.72 -8.58
C VAL A 6 -7.80 -10.72 -7.77
N HIS A 7 -6.85 -10.03 -8.39
CA HIS A 7 -6.05 -8.99 -7.72
C HIS A 7 -6.91 -7.81 -7.26
N ALA A 8 -7.87 -7.33 -8.06
CA ALA A 8 -8.80 -6.28 -7.64
C ALA A 8 -9.60 -6.70 -6.41
N VAL A 9 -10.18 -7.91 -6.42
CA VAL A 9 -10.98 -8.42 -5.30
C VAL A 9 -10.13 -8.54 -4.04
N LEU A 10 -8.93 -9.12 -4.14
CA LEU A 10 -8.00 -9.27 -3.01
C LEU A 10 -7.50 -7.91 -2.49
N GLY A 11 -7.25 -6.95 -3.38
CA GLY A 11 -6.89 -5.57 -3.01
C GLY A 11 -8.00 -4.89 -2.22
N LEU A 12 -9.23 -4.92 -2.73
CA LEU A 12 -10.40 -4.35 -2.04
C LEU A 12 -10.67 -5.04 -0.71
N ALA A 13 -10.59 -6.38 -0.67
CA ALA A 13 -10.77 -7.15 0.57
C ALA A 13 -9.70 -6.78 1.62
N THR A 14 -8.45 -6.60 1.20
CA THR A 14 -7.35 -6.22 2.11
C THR A 14 -7.55 -4.79 2.65
N ILE A 15 -7.91 -3.84 1.80
CA ILE A 15 -8.22 -2.46 2.22
C ILE A 15 -9.39 -2.46 3.21
N TRP A 16 -10.47 -3.18 2.88
CA TRP A 16 -11.61 -3.33 3.77
C TRP A 16 -11.21 -3.92 5.13
N TRP A 17 -10.36 -4.96 5.14
CA TRP A 17 -9.94 -5.58 6.38
C TRP A 17 -9.09 -4.65 7.25
N ILE A 18 -8.22 -3.85 6.64
CA ILE A 18 -7.46 -2.80 7.33
C ILE A 18 -8.42 -1.81 8.01
N VAL A 19 -9.38 -1.26 7.26
CA VAL A 19 -10.33 -0.26 7.76
C VAL A 19 -11.24 -0.85 8.84
N ALA A 20 -11.78 -2.05 8.61
CA ALA A 20 -12.66 -2.74 9.55
C ALA A 20 -11.94 -3.12 10.85
N SER A 21 -10.65 -3.46 10.80
CA SER A 21 -9.86 -3.76 12.00
C SER A 21 -9.53 -2.52 12.83
N ASN A 22 -9.47 -1.35 12.18
CA ASN A 22 -8.98 -0.10 12.75
C ASN A 22 -10.06 1.00 12.75
N ARG A 23 -11.33 0.64 12.97
CA ARG A 23 -12.48 1.57 12.93
C ARG A 23 -12.27 2.85 13.75
N ALA A 24 -11.65 2.74 14.93
CA ALA A 24 -11.35 3.92 15.77
C ALA A 24 -10.39 4.91 15.08
N VAL A 25 -9.38 4.39 14.37
CA VAL A 25 -8.42 5.21 13.59
C VAL A 25 -9.13 5.90 12.42
N PHE A 26 -10.02 5.17 11.74
CA PHE A 26 -10.73 5.69 10.58
C PHE A 26 -11.97 6.53 10.94
N ALA A 27 -12.39 6.57 12.21
CA ALA A 27 -13.45 7.45 12.68
C ALA A 27 -13.07 8.94 12.51
N LYS A 28 -14.08 9.81 12.44
CA LYS A 28 -13.87 11.26 12.42
C LYS A 28 -13.20 11.70 13.74
N PRO A 29 -12.09 12.46 13.71
CA PRO A 29 -11.50 13.03 14.93
C PRO A 29 -12.48 13.94 15.68
N THR A 30 -12.34 14.02 17.00
CA THR A 30 -13.25 14.77 17.91
C THR A 30 -13.21 16.29 17.74
N GLY A 31 -12.33 16.83 16.89
CA GLY A 31 -12.28 18.24 16.52
C GLY A 31 -11.74 18.45 15.10
N GLY A 32 -12.31 19.41 14.38
CA GLY A 32 -11.87 19.82 13.04
C GLY A 32 -12.42 19.00 11.87
N ASN A 33 -11.74 19.10 10.73
CA ASN A 33 -12.14 18.50 9.45
C ASN A 33 -12.02 16.97 9.45
N ALA A 34 -12.81 16.28 8.63
CA ALA A 34 -12.75 14.82 8.51
C ALA A 34 -11.39 14.30 8.01
N PHE A 35 -10.67 15.10 7.23
CA PHE A 35 -9.35 14.83 6.67
C PHE A 35 -8.44 16.05 6.86
N SER A 36 -7.15 15.82 7.11
CA SER A 36 -6.12 16.84 6.99
C SER A 36 -5.68 16.96 5.53
N LEU A 37 -5.04 18.09 5.18
CA LEU A 37 -4.45 18.25 3.85
C LEU A 37 -3.45 17.14 3.53
N LEU A 38 -2.65 16.72 4.52
CA LEU A 38 -1.66 15.67 4.35
C LEU A 38 -2.29 14.30 4.07
N GLU A 39 -3.41 13.97 4.73
CA GLU A 39 -4.18 12.76 4.41
C GLU A 39 -4.69 12.77 2.98
N ILE A 40 -5.23 13.92 2.52
CA ILE A 40 -5.73 14.08 1.15
C ILE A 40 -4.60 13.86 0.15
N VAL A 41 -3.42 14.43 0.40
CA VAL A 41 -2.23 14.25 -0.44
C VAL A 41 -1.83 12.78 -0.51
N TYR A 42 -1.76 12.07 0.61
CA TYR A 42 -1.44 10.65 0.62
C TYR A 42 -2.48 9.81 -0.13
N TYR A 43 -3.78 10.06 0.07
CA TYR A 43 -4.80 9.34 -0.68
C TYR A 43 -4.74 9.63 -2.18
N ALA A 44 -4.50 10.88 -2.58
CA ALA A 44 -4.35 11.26 -3.98
C ALA A 44 -3.16 10.55 -4.64
N ILE A 45 -1.99 10.56 -4.00
CA ILE A 45 -0.79 9.85 -4.47
C ILE A 45 -1.06 8.34 -4.56
N GLY A 46 -1.68 7.77 -3.52
CA GLY A 46 -2.02 6.35 -3.49
C GLY A 46 -2.95 5.95 -4.62
N ILE A 47 -4.06 6.67 -4.82
CA ILE A 47 -5.03 6.40 -5.89
C ILE A 47 -4.38 6.56 -7.27
N ALA A 48 -3.62 7.63 -7.50
CA ALA A 48 -2.90 7.83 -8.75
C ALA A 48 -1.94 6.67 -9.06
N SER A 49 -1.23 6.16 -8.03
CA SER A 49 -0.33 5.03 -8.19
C SER A 49 -1.06 3.73 -8.56
N ILE A 50 -2.27 3.49 -8.03
CA ILE A 50 -3.10 2.34 -8.43
C ILE A 50 -3.48 2.48 -9.90
N VAL A 51 -3.99 3.64 -10.31
CA VAL A 51 -4.44 3.88 -11.69
C VAL A 51 -3.30 3.66 -12.69
N LEU A 52 -2.13 4.25 -12.42
CA LEU A 52 -0.95 4.10 -13.28
C LEU A 52 -0.44 2.66 -13.31
N GLY A 53 -0.31 2.02 -12.14
CA GLY A 53 0.15 0.62 -12.06
C GLY A 53 -0.79 -0.33 -12.79
N TRP A 54 -2.11 -0.13 -12.64
CA TRP A 54 -3.12 -0.93 -13.33
C TRP A 54 -3.10 -0.75 -14.84
N TYR A 55 -2.89 0.47 -15.33
CA TYR A 55 -2.73 0.72 -16.76
C TYR A 55 -1.59 -0.16 -17.34
N PHE A 56 -0.42 -0.16 -16.71
CA PHE A 56 0.71 -0.99 -17.17
C PHE A 56 0.45 -2.49 -17.01
N ASN A 57 -0.15 -2.92 -15.90
CA ASN A 57 -0.49 -4.34 -15.68
C ASN A 57 -1.51 -4.87 -16.69
N ILE A 58 -2.50 -4.06 -17.07
CA ILE A 58 -3.47 -4.42 -18.12
C ILE A 58 -2.75 -4.59 -19.46
N ARG A 59 -1.89 -3.64 -19.83
CA ARG A 59 -1.11 -3.70 -21.08
C ARG A 59 -0.19 -4.92 -21.10
N PHE A 60 0.50 -5.20 -20.01
CA PHE A 60 1.30 -6.41 -19.86
C PHE A 60 0.49 -7.69 -20.10
N VAL A 61 -0.66 -7.84 -19.43
CA VAL A 61 -1.49 -9.04 -19.64
C VAL A 61 -2.06 -9.09 -21.06
N GLN A 62 -2.44 -7.96 -21.65
CA GLN A 62 -2.95 -7.91 -23.03
C GLN A 62 -1.90 -8.27 -24.07
N GLU A 63 -0.65 -7.89 -23.86
CA GLU A 63 0.45 -8.08 -24.82
C GLU A 63 1.12 -9.45 -24.66
N TYR A 64 1.22 -9.97 -23.44
CA TYR A 64 2.01 -11.17 -23.17
C TYR A 64 1.16 -12.42 -22.88
N ALA A 65 -0.10 -12.30 -22.46
CA ALA A 65 -0.91 -13.47 -22.09
C ALA A 65 -1.58 -14.13 -23.31
N HIS A 66 -0.75 -14.74 -24.16
CA HIS A 66 -1.18 -15.44 -25.38
C HIS A 66 -0.74 -16.91 -25.39
N GLY A 67 -1.57 -17.76 -26.03
CA GLY A 67 -1.25 -19.17 -26.28
C GLY A 67 -1.84 -20.15 -25.25
N PRO A 68 -1.78 -21.47 -25.53
CA PRO A 68 -2.45 -22.50 -24.74
C PRO A 68 -1.74 -22.85 -23.42
N ASN A 69 -0.46 -22.51 -23.27
CA ASN A 69 0.40 -22.93 -22.15
C ASN A 69 0.74 -21.75 -21.22
N HIS A 70 -0.26 -21.04 -20.71
CA HIS A 70 -0.05 -19.95 -19.76
C HIS A 70 -1.02 -20.04 -18.57
N ASN A 71 -0.54 -19.61 -17.40
CA ASN A 71 -1.35 -19.41 -16.20
C ASN A 71 -0.80 -18.21 -15.40
N PRO A 72 -1.47 -17.75 -14.33
CA PRO A 72 -1.01 -16.58 -13.58
C PRO A 72 0.40 -16.71 -12.98
N ILE A 73 0.88 -17.93 -12.76
CA ILE A 73 2.17 -18.19 -12.11
C ILE A 73 3.28 -18.34 -13.17
N TRP A 74 3.06 -19.16 -14.21
CA TRP A 74 4.06 -19.53 -15.22
C TRP A 74 3.60 -19.29 -16.66
N GLY A 75 4.55 -19.10 -17.58
CA GLY A 75 4.30 -18.94 -19.02
C GLY A 75 4.07 -17.48 -19.47
N PRO A 76 3.58 -17.26 -20.70
CA PRO A 76 3.33 -15.91 -21.22
C PRO A 76 2.29 -15.11 -20.42
N GLY A 77 2.59 -13.84 -20.12
CA GLY A 77 1.76 -12.94 -19.31
C GLY A 77 1.63 -13.35 -17.84
N SER A 78 2.54 -14.20 -17.36
CA SER A 78 2.55 -14.70 -15.98
C SER A 78 3.39 -13.83 -15.04
N TRP A 79 3.28 -14.09 -13.74
CA TRP A 79 4.13 -13.48 -12.73
C TRP A 79 5.62 -13.77 -12.96
N THR A 80 6.00 -15.00 -13.35
CA THR A 80 7.40 -15.31 -13.66
C THR A 80 7.94 -14.46 -14.79
N GLN A 81 7.18 -14.28 -15.88
CA GLN A 81 7.61 -13.42 -16.98
C GLN A 81 7.69 -11.95 -16.57
N TYR A 82 6.73 -11.47 -15.77
CA TYR A 82 6.76 -10.11 -15.22
C TYR A 82 8.06 -9.84 -14.46
N ILE A 83 8.47 -10.76 -13.58
CA ILE A 83 9.74 -10.65 -12.85
C ILE A 83 10.95 -10.72 -13.80
N GLN A 84 10.94 -11.59 -14.81
CA GLN A 84 12.04 -11.62 -15.80
C GLN A 84 12.20 -10.28 -16.52
N LEU A 85 11.09 -9.66 -16.92
CA LEU A 85 11.12 -8.35 -17.58
C LEU A 85 11.62 -7.23 -16.65
N MET A 86 11.30 -7.29 -15.36
CA MET A 86 11.84 -6.37 -14.35
C MET A 86 13.38 -6.39 -14.28
N PHE A 87 14.03 -7.48 -14.69
CA PHE A 87 15.49 -7.63 -14.67
C PHE A 87 16.10 -7.82 -16.08
N THR A 88 15.38 -7.43 -17.14
CA THR A 88 15.81 -7.71 -18.52
C THR A 88 17.08 -6.96 -18.97
N ASN A 89 17.44 -5.87 -18.28
CA ASN A 89 18.65 -5.08 -18.55
C ASN A 89 19.09 -4.32 -17.28
N PRO A 90 20.30 -3.74 -17.24
CA PRO A 90 20.81 -3.07 -16.04
C PRO A 90 19.96 -1.89 -15.54
N ALA A 91 19.33 -1.12 -16.44
CA ALA A 91 18.50 0.01 -16.04
C ALA A 91 17.19 -0.46 -15.38
N ALA A 92 16.53 -1.48 -15.97
CA ALA A 92 15.36 -2.12 -15.38
C ALA A 92 15.72 -2.79 -14.04
N GLY A 93 16.85 -3.51 -14.00
CA GLY A 93 17.36 -4.17 -12.80
C GLY A 93 17.60 -3.19 -11.65
N SER A 94 18.19 -2.03 -11.93
CA SER A 94 18.42 -0.95 -10.94
C SER A 94 17.12 -0.51 -10.26
N ALA A 95 16.09 -0.16 -11.03
CA ALA A 95 14.80 0.23 -10.48
C ALA A 95 14.09 -0.92 -9.74
N SER A 96 14.18 -2.13 -10.27
CA SER A 96 13.55 -3.33 -9.72
C SER A 96 14.16 -3.78 -8.40
N GLN A 97 15.47 -3.62 -8.24
CA GLN A 97 16.20 -3.80 -6.98
C GLN A 97 15.64 -2.89 -5.89
N ASP A 98 15.52 -1.59 -6.17
CA ASP A 98 15.03 -0.62 -5.19
C ASP A 98 13.59 -0.93 -4.81
N TYR A 99 12.74 -1.19 -5.81
CA TYR A 99 11.36 -1.62 -5.59
C TYR A 99 11.29 -2.87 -4.69
N THR A 100 12.14 -3.87 -4.95
CA THR A 100 12.14 -5.14 -4.18
C THR A 100 12.54 -4.90 -2.73
N ILE A 101 13.62 -4.15 -2.49
CA ILE A 101 14.10 -3.84 -1.14
C ILE A 101 13.05 -3.02 -0.39
N ILE A 102 12.52 -1.97 -1.02
CA ILE A 102 11.51 -1.10 -0.42
C ILE A 102 10.22 -1.89 -0.10
N ASN A 103 9.70 -2.66 -1.05
CA ASN A 103 8.39 -3.30 -0.91
C ASN A 103 8.42 -4.59 -0.07
N VAL A 104 9.44 -5.43 -0.25
CA VAL A 104 9.47 -6.79 0.33
C VAL A 104 10.26 -6.84 1.65
N ILE A 105 11.18 -5.90 1.86
CA ILE A 105 12.01 -5.86 3.07
C ILE A 105 11.59 -4.69 3.96
N LEU A 106 11.71 -3.46 3.47
CA LEU A 106 11.52 -2.27 4.32
C LEU A 106 10.06 -2.05 4.71
N LEU A 107 9.12 -2.15 3.77
CA LEU A 107 7.69 -1.95 4.03
C LEU A 107 7.15 -2.87 5.14
N PRO A 108 7.32 -4.21 5.10
CA PRO A 108 6.82 -5.06 6.18
C PRO A 108 7.52 -4.76 7.51
N LEU A 109 8.85 -4.60 7.53
CA LEU A 109 9.57 -4.26 8.76
C LEU A 109 9.05 -2.96 9.38
N PHE A 110 8.94 -1.91 8.57
CA PHE A 110 8.48 -0.60 9.01
C PHE A 110 7.03 -0.64 9.49
N THR A 111 6.10 -1.08 8.63
CA THR A 111 4.66 -1.07 8.95
C THR A 111 4.33 -1.96 10.13
N ILE A 112 4.93 -3.15 10.23
CA ILE A 112 4.65 -4.10 11.32
C ILE A 112 5.17 -3.55 12.65
N VAL A 113 6.44 -3.16 12.70
CA VAL A 113 7.06 -2.68 13.95
C VAL A 113 6.45 -1.35 14.39
N ASP A 114 6.38 -0.36 13.51
CA ASP A 114 5.82 0.96 13.84
C ASP A 114 4.30 0.85 14.09
N GLY A 115 3.58 0.05 13.32
CA GLY A 115 2.14 -0.08 13.43
C GLY A 115 1.72 -0.69 14.75
N TYR A 116 2.40 -1.74 15.21
CA TYR A 116 2.14 -2.30 16.53
C TYR A 116 2.52 -1.31 17.65
N ARG A 117 3.62 -0.57 17.52
CA ARG A 117 4.00 0.48 18.49
C ARG A 117 2.95 1.60 18.60
N ARG A 118 2.22 1.89 17.52
CA ARG A 118 1.13 2.88 17.49
C ARG A 118 -0.23 2.33 17.92
N GLY A 119 -0.32 1.04 18.25
CA GLY A 119 -1.58 0.38 18.61
C GLY A 119 -2.49 0.07 17.43
N LEU A 120 -1.97 0.02 16.20
CA LEU A 120 -2.74 -0.41 15.03
C LEU A 120 -3.01 -1.92 15.10
N ARG A 121 -4.21 -2.32 14.67
CA ARG A 121 -4.57 -3.74 14.53
C ARG A 121 -4.15 -4.26 13.16
N ARG A 122 -3.45 -5.40 13.15
CA ARG A 122 -3.03 -6.12 11.93
C ARG A 122 -2.23 -5.25 10.93
N PRO A 123 -1.16 -4.55 11.38
CA PRO A 123 -0.37 -3.68 10.50
C PRO A 123 0.35 -4.41 9.36
N TRP A 124 0.57 -5.73 9.46
CA TRP A 124 1.09 -6.54 8.35
C TRP A 124 0.20 -6.51 7.10
N LEU A 125 -1.08 -6.14 7.23
CA LEU A 125 -1.98 -6.00 6.08
C LEU A 125 -1.56 -4.88 5.13
N TYR A 126 -0.78 -3.89 5.56
CA TYR A 126 -0.21 -2.87 4.66
C TYR A 126 0.84 -3.46 3.72
N PHE A 127 1.64 -4.42 4.18
CA PHE A 127 2.49 -5.19 3.27
C PHE A 127 1.64 -6.06 2.33
N VAL A 128 0.62 -6.75 2.84
CA VAL A 128 -0.25 -7.59 1.99
C VAL A 128 -1.00 -6.76 0.95
N SER A 129 -1.41 -5.53 1.26
CA SER A 129 -2.07 -4.66 0.30
C SER A 129 -1.14 -4.29 -0.86
N SER A 130 0.17 -4.18 -0.64
CA SER A 130 1.14 -3.86 -1.68
C SER A 130 1.25 -4.94 -2.76
N LEU A 131 0.90 -6.19 -2.43
CA LEU A 131 0.87 -7.32 -3.37
C LEU A 131 -0.27 -7.24 -4.38
N PHE A 132 -1.37 -6.55 -4.04
CA PHE A 132 -2.60 -6.51 -4.85
C PHE A 132 -2.91 -5.12 -5.42
N THR A 133 -2.28 -4.08 -4.88
CA THR A 133 -2.50 -2.69 -5.30
C THR A 133 -1.24 -2.14 -5.97
N SER A 134 -0.40 -1.44 -5.23
CA SER A 134 0.93 -1.02 -5.61
C SER A 134 1.78 -0.80 -4.34
N CYS A 135 3.11 -0.85 -4.47
CA CYS A 135 4.02 -0.48 -3.38
C CYS A 135 3.74 0.94 -2.86
N ALA A 136 3.61 1.91 -3.78
CA ALA A 136 3.36 3.31 -3.43
C ALA A 136 2.03 3.50 -2.70
N PHE A 137 0.97 2.79 -3.11
CA PHE A 137 -0.32 2.84 -2.41
C PHE A 137 -0.20 2.34 -0.98
N ALA A 138 0.49 1.22 -0.76
CA ALA A 138 0.65 0.66 0.59
C ALA A 138 1.35 1.65 1.54
N TYR A 139 2.43 2.30 1.08
CA TYR A 139 3.09 3.36 1.83
C TYR A 139 2.17 4.55 2.09
N ALA A 140 1.53 5.08 1.04
CA ALA A 140 0.65 6.23 1.16
C ALA A 140 -0.54 5.95 2.10
N PHE A 141 -1.11 4.75 2.02
CA PHE A 141 -2.21 4.34 2.88
C PHE A 141 -1.76 4.17 4.34
N TYR A 142 -0.55 3.64 4.55
CA TYR A 142 0.02 3.57 5.90
C TYR A 142 0.29 4.96 6.47
N PHE A 143 0.86 5.89 5.69
CA PHE A 143 1.10 7.27 6.12
C PHE A 143 -0.19 8.03 6.43
N ALA A 144 -1.22 7.86 5.59
CA ALA A 144 -2.56 8.40 5.89
C ALA A 144 -3.10 7.84 7.22
N THR A 145 -2.89 6.55 7.48
CA THR A 145 -3.31 5.91 8.74
C THR A 145 -2.53 6.45 9.95
N MET A 146 -1.22 6.64 9.82
CA MET A 146 -0.40 7.23 10.88
C MET A 146 -0.85 8.66 11.20
N GLU A 147 -1.14 9.45 10.17
CA GLU A 147 -1.66 10.81 10.30
C GLU A 147 -3.02 10.80 11.02
N ARG A 148 -3.93 9.90 10.63
CA ARG A 148 -5.21 9.72 11.32
C ARG A 148 -5.03 9.32 12.78
N GLN A 149 -4.17 8.35 13.06
CA GLN A 149 -3.86 7.91 14.42
C GLN A 149 -3.31 9.06 15.27
N ARG A 150 -2.42 9.88 14.71
CA ARG A 150 -1.88 11.08 15.39
C ARG A 150 -2.99 12.08 15.73
N ARG A 151 -3.96 12.27 14.84
CA ARG A 151 -5.07 13.23 15.03
C ARG A 151 -6.09 12.79 16.09
N HIS A 152 -6.09 11.52 16.48
CA HIS A 152 -6.87 11.02 17.62
C HIS A 152 -6.12 11.12 18.95
N ALA A 153 -4.81 11.38 18.93
CA ALA A 153 -4.05 11.58 20.16
C ALA A 153 -4.45 12.92 20.81
N PRO A 154 -4.60 12.97 22.15
CA PRO A 154 -4.78 14.23 22.86
C PRO A 154 -3.64 15.19 22.53
N ALA A 155 -3.96 16.48 22.38
CA ALA A 155 -2.92 17.50 22.32
C ALA A 155 -2.05 17.37 23.58
N PRO A 156 -0.71 17.44 23.47
CA PRO A 156 0.14 17.39 24.64
C PRO A 156 -0.29 18.49 25.61
N THR A 157 -0.75 18.10 26.79
CA THR A 157 -1.11 19.01 27.86
C THR A 157 0.11 19.86 28.15
N SER A 158 0.08 21.14 27.78
CA SER A 158 1.10 22.09 28.18
C SER A 158 1.09 22.13 29.71
N ARG A 159 2.05 21.44 30.34
CA ARG A 159 2.32 21.62 31.77
C ARG A 159 2.74 23.06 31.93
N VAL A 160 1.81 23.91 32.32
CA VAL A 160 2.12 25.20 32.91
C VAL A 160 2.89 24.87 34.19
N VAL A 161 4.21 25.02 34.13
CA VAL A 161 5.04 25.06 35.32
C VAL A 161 4.64 26.35 36.02
N ALA A 162 3.68 26.25 36.94
CA ALA A 162 3.39 27.33 37.86
C ALA A 162 4.65 27.48 38.73
N GLY A 163 5.36 28.58 38.53
CA GLY A 163 6.56 28.92 39.30
C GLY A 163 6.22 29.02 40.78
N LEU A 164 7.08 28.42 41.60
CA LEU A 164 7.25 28.71 43.01
C LEU A 164 8.21 29.89 43.17
#